data_AF-A0A365ZSY9-F1
#
_entry.id   AF-A0A365ZSY9-F1
#
_cell.length_a   1.000
_cell.length_b   1.000
_cell.length_c   1.000
_cell.angle_alpha   90.00
_cell.angle_beta   90.00
_cell.angle_gamma   90.00
#
_symmetry.space_group_name_H-M   'P 1'
#
loop_
_entity.id
_entity.type
_entity.pdbx_description
1 polymer ?
#
loop_
_entity_poly.entity_id
_entity_poly.type
_entity_poly.pdbx_seq_one_letter_code
_entity_poly.pdbx_strand_id
1 'polypeptide(L)'
;MPTESRVAHVPATGAHVLIDSDGAAMVRTSAGRFLRLQAPPPGLWDVLTGDSAGDEATAAYLAALQEEMASREAADAQHRWPASKRTVGLLGSGAVIDELAQALGEWEVSTQRYATSAQLLATGHPGPDGEPVNGGGGPVACDLVIAYADSGAERADWGRLDVLPGEGVAWLRAYREGENCFVDPIGVTAEDPGSEQVRRRRLAASLVPGQLAAWQRAAPADGRPIPSSARTFLVGRILAVALAWAQETALLEEYRQTLWTFVPATGTVSEHPVLGYAPPYVPDEPVIRR
;
A
#
# COMPACT_ATOMS: atom_id res chain seq x y z
N MET A 1 -11.12 35.45 -35.55
CA MET A 1 -11.33 33.99 -35.56
C MET A 1 -11.19 33.51 -34.14
N PRO A 2 -12.06 32.64 -33.61
CA PRO A 2 -11.84 32.10 -32.27
C PRO A 2 -10.53 31.32 -32.28
N THR A 3 -9.62 31.68 -31.38
CA THR A 3 -8.36 30.99 -31.18
C THR A 3 -8.68 29.57 -30.71
N GLU A 4 -8.14 28.56 -31.38
CA GLU A 4 -8.35 27.17 -31.01
C GLU A 4 -7.58 26.87 -29.71
N SER A 5 -8.20 26.14 -28.77
CA SER A 5 -7.53 25.76 -27.52
C SER A 5 -6.33 24.86 -27.81
N ARG A 6 -5.22 25.07 -27.10
CA ARG A 6 -3.97 24.33 -27.33
C ARG A 6 -3.40 23.74 -26.05
N VAL A 7 -2.75 22.56 -26.17
CA VAL A 7 -2.13 21.82 -25.06
C VAL A 7 -0.70 21.40 -25.40
N ALA A 8 0.27 21.71 -24.55
CA ALA A 8 1.66 21.29 -24.69
C ALA A 8 2.23 20.75 -23.38
N HIS A 9 3.20 19.83 -23.47
CA HIS A 9 3.83 19.22 -22.30
C HIS A 9 4.93 20.13 -21.73
N VAL A 10 5.03 20.23 -20.40
CA VAL A 10 6.18 20.88 -19.74
C VAL A 10 7.29 19.85 -19.62
N PRO A 11 8.43 19.98 -20.34
CA PRO A 11 9.44 18.93 -20.42
C PRO A 11 9.96 18.50 -19.04
N ALA A 12 10.21 17.20 -18.87
CA ALA A 12 10.69 16.57 -17.63
C ALA A 12 9.74 16.64 -16.42
N THR A 13 8.47 17.00 -16.62
CA THR A 13 7.42 17.00 -15.57
C THR A 13 6.18 16.29 -16.10
N GLY A 14 5.20 15.97 -15.25
CA GLY A 14 3.90 15.48 -15.72
C GLY A 14 2.89 16.59 -16.04
N ALA A 15 3.32 17.84 -16.06
CA ALA A 15 2.47 19.00 -16.23
C ALA A 15 2.23 19.37 -17.71
N HIS A 16 1.10 20.02 -17.97
CA HIS A 16 0.69 20.47 -19.30
C HIS A 16 0.35 21.96 -19.27
N VAL A 17 0.86 22.74 -20.23
CA VAL A 17 0.41 24.12 -20.49
C VAL A 17 -0.83 24.07 -21.38
N LEU A 18 -1.79 24.92 -21.04
CA LEU A 18 -3.07 25.09 -21.72
C LEU A 18 -3.22 26.56 -22.08
N ILE A 19 -3.59 26.84 -23.33
CA ILE A 19 -4.02 28.17 -23.76
C ILE A 19 -5.46 28.03 -24.25
N ASP A 20 -6.39 28.74 -23.62
CA ASP A 20 -7.79 28.73 -24.05
C ASP A 20 -8.05 29.68 -25.24
N SER A 21 -9.29 29.67 -25.72
CA SER A 21 -9.70 30.51 -26.85
C SER A 21 -9.62 32.02 -26.57
N ASP A 22 -9.67 32.40 -25.30
CA ASP A 22 -9.60 33.79 -24.83
C ASP A 22 -8.14 34.23 -24.57
N GLY A 23 -7.17 33.34 -24.81
CA GLY A 23 -5.74 33.58 -24.65
C GLY A 23 -5.24 33.46 -23.20
N ALA A 24 -6.07 32.98 -22.27
CA ALA A 24 -5.63 32.73 -20.91
C ALA A 24 -4.74 31.48 -20.85
N ALA A 25 -3.55 31.63 -20.28
CA ALA A 25 -2.58 30.57 -20.15
C ALA A 25 -2.63 29.95 -18.75
N MET A 26 -2.74 28.63 -18.69
CA MET A 26 -2.79 27.84 -17.46
C MET A 26 -1.83 26.65 -17.54
N VAL A 27 -1.48 26.09 -16.39
CA VAL A 27 -0.80 24.81 -16.26
C VAL A 27 -1.70 23.84 -15.53
N ARG A 28 -1.92 22.67 -16.11
CA ARG A 28 -2.49 21.51 -15.44
C ARG A 28 -1.34 20.68 -14.87
N THR A 29 -1.25 20.57 -13.54
CA THR A 29 -0.26 19.73 -12.88
C THR A 29 -0.54 18.24 -13.14
N SER A 30 0.43 17.36 -12.87
CA SER A 30 0.22 15.91 -12.90
C SER A 30 -0.86 15.44 -11.93
N ALA A 31 -0.99 16.11 -10.78
CA ALA A 31 -2.09 15.92 -9.82
C ALA A 31 -3.46 16.46 -10.30
N GLY A 32 -3.55 17.01 -11.52
CA GLY A 32 -4.80 17.50 -12.11
C GLY A 32 -5.27 18.86 -11.60
N ARG A 33 -4.42 19.61 -10.87
CA ARG A 33 -4.73 20.98 -10.43
C ARG A 33 -4.45 21.96 -11.57
N PHE A 34 -5.25 23.03 -11.66
CA PHE A 34 -5.04 24.11 -12.63
C PHE A 34 -4.45 25.33 -11.96
N LEU A 35 -3.34 25.84 -12.50
CA LEU A 35 -2.61 27.00 -12.01
C LEU A 35 -2.53 28.04 -13.13
N ARG A 36 -2.71 29.31 -12.80
CA ARG A 36 -2.60 30.39 -13.79
C ARG A 36 -1.14 30.73 -14.04
N LEU A 37 -0.74 30.84 -15.30
CA LEU A 37 0.57 31.38 -15.67
C LEU A 37 0.57 32.91 -15.54
N GLN A 38 1.58 33.46 -14.88
CA GLN A 38 1.73 34.89 -14.68
C GLN A 38 2.65 35.45 -15.75
N ALA A 39 2.13 36.36 -16.59
CA ALA A 39 2.88 37.05 -17.64
C ALA A 39 3.75 36.11 -18.52
N PRO A 40 3.18 35.07 -19.16
CA PRO A 40 3.95 34.18 -20.01
C PRO A 40 4.51 34.94 -21.23
N PRO A 41 5.78 34.70 -21.62
CA PRO A 41 6.34 35.32 -22.81
C PRO A 41 5.65 34.79 -24.07
N PRO A 42 5.53 35.61 -25.14
CA PRO A 42 4.80 35.24 -26.35
C PRO A 42 5.40 34.02 -27.08
N GLY A 43 6.70 33.80 -26.95
CA GLY A 43 7.40 32.66 -27.55
C GLY A 43 7.28 31.34 -26.76
N LEU A 44 6.66 31.35 -25.57
CA LEU A 44 6.58 30.16 -24.70
C LEU A 44 5.97 28.94 -25.41
N TRP A 45 4.92 29.17 -26.20
CA TRP A 45 4.23 28.11 -26.91
C TRP A 45 5.15 27.41 -27.92
N ASP A 46 5.83 28.19 -28.76
CA ASP A 46 6.73 27.66 -29.80
C ASP A 46 7.91 26.89 -29.19
N VAL A 47 8.38 27.29 -28.00
CA VAL A 47 9.42 26.54 -27.28
C VAL A 47 8.88 25.22 -26.72
N LEU A 48 7.68 25.20 -26.17
CA LEU A 48 7.07 23.99 -25.62
C LEU A 48 6.75 22.94 -26.70
N THR A 49 6.39 23.37 -27.91
CA THR A 49 6.14 22.48 -29.05
C THR A 49 7.42 22.10 -29.81
N GLY A 50 8.54 22.76 -29.52
CA GLY A 50 9.82 22.55 -30.20
C GLY A 50 9.93 23.26 -31.56
N ASP A 51 9.02 24.18 -31.86
CA ASP A 51 9.00 24.98 -33.09
C ASP A 51 10.05 26.12 -33.07
N SER A 52 10.53 26.49 -31.88
CA SER A 52 11.55 27.52 -31.69
C SER A 52 12.44 27.22 -30.47
N ALA A 53 13.68 27.71 -30.49
CA ALA A 53 14.54 27.71 -29.31
C ALA A 53 14.18 28.83 -28.30
N GLY A 54 13.34 29.79 -28.73
CA GLY A 54 12.97 30.96 -27.94
C GLY A 54 14.10 31.97 -27.80
N ASP A 55 13.76 33.13 -27.24
CA ASP A 55 14.75 34.08 -26.73
C ASP A 55 15.17 33.74 -25.30
N GLU A 56 16.16 34.46 -24.77
CA GLU A 56 16.68 34.24 -23.41
C GLU A 56 15.59 34.38 -22.33
N ALA A 57 14.66 35.32 -22.52
CA ALA A 57 13.54 35.53 -21.59
C ALA A 57 12.58 34.33 -21.57
N THR A 58 12.27 33.76 -22.74
CA THR A 58 11.42 32.58 -22.86
C THR A 58 12.10 31.34 -22.29
N ALA A 59 13.40 31.16 -22.54
CA ALA A 59 14.19 30.07 -21.97
C ALA A 59 14.24 30.15 -20.44
N ALA A 60 14.47 31.34 -19.88
CA ALA A 60 14.46 31.57 -18.43
C ALA A 60 13.09 31.29 -17.81
N TYR A 61 12.01 31.72 -18.47
CA TYR A 61 10.65 31.43 -18.02
C TYR A 61 10.35 29.93 -18.02
N LEU A 62 10.74 29.21 -19.09
CA LEU A 62 10.56 27.76 -19.18
C LEU A 62 11.33 27.04 -18.07
N ALA A 63 12.58 27.41 -17.81
CA ALA A 63 13.37 26.84 -16.74
C ALA A 63 12.71 27.06 -15.35
N ALA A 64 12.23 28.28 -15.08
CA ALA A 64 11.51 28.58 -13.84
C ALA A 64 10.18 27.80 -13.73
N LEU A 65 9.47 27.63 -14.85
CA LEU A 65 8.25 26.82 -14.89
C LEU A 65 8.55 25.34 -14.62
N GLN A 66 9.62 24.79 -15.20
CA GLN A 66 10.06 23.42 -14.97
C GLN A 66 10.44 23.20 -13.50
N GLU A 67 11.20 24.12 -12.91
CA GLU A 67 11.60 24.06 -11.50
C GLU A 67 10.38 24.11 -10.57
N GLU A 68 9.45 25.04 -10.80
CA GLU A 68 8.23 25.17 -9.99
C GLU A 68 7.34 23.92 -10.11
N MET A 69 7.19 23.36 -11.30
CA MET A 69 6.41 22.13 -11.49
C MET A 69 7.09 20.91 -10.85
N ALA A 70 8.39 20.75 -11.03
CA ALA A 70 9.15 19.68 -10.39
C ALA A 70 9.10 19.78 -8.85
N SER A 71 9.21 20.99 -8.29
CA SER A 71 9.09 21.23 -6.85
C SER A 71 7.72 20.83 -6.30
N ARG A 72 6.64 21.15 -7.02
CA ARG A 72 5.27 20.74 -6.65
C ARG A 72 5.08 19.23 -6.74
N GLU A 73 5.59 18.60 -7.79
CA GLU A 73 5.53 17.15 -7.93
C GLU A 73 6.30 16.44 -6.81
N ALA A 74 7.47 16.95 -6.43
CA ALA A 74 8.23 16.46 -5.28
C ALA A 74 7.46 16.65 -3.95
N ALA A 75 6.78 17.78 -3.77
CA ALA A 75 5.95 18.02 -2.59
C ALA A 75 4.73 17.08 -2.53
N ASP A 76 4.04 16.87 -3.66
CA ASP A 76 2.93 15.91 -3.75
C ASP A 76 3.43 14.47 -3.55
N ALA A 77 4.63 14.11 -4.01
CA ALA A 77 5.26 12.80 -3.76
C ALA A 77 5.62 12.60 -2.28
N GLN A 78 6.21 13.61 -1.63
CA GLN A 78 6.51 13.58 -0.20
C GLN A 78 5.24 13.51 0.66
N HIS A 79 4.17 14.18 0.24
CA HIS A 79 2.87 14.06 0.89
C HIS A 79 2.26 12.67 0.65
N ARG A 80 2.41 12.10 -0.56
CA ARG A 80 1.93 10.76 -0.88
C ARG A 80 2.53 9.72 0.05
N TRP A 81 3.86 9.73 0.19
CA TRP A 81 4.58 8.79 1.05
C TRP A 81 5.76 9.49 1.76
N PRO A 82 5.63 9.79 3.06
CA PRO A 82 6.68 10.48 3.81
C PRO A 82 8.00 9.72 3.88
N ALA A 83 9.11 10.44 3.79
CA ALA A 83 10.46 9.88 3.86
C ALA A 83 10.73 9.02 5.11
N SER A 84 10.09 9.34 6.24
CA SER A 84 10.21 8.61 7.51
C SER A 84 9.49 7.25 7.53
N LYS A 85 8.78 6.87 6.45
CA LYS A 85 8.01 5.61 6.36
C LYS A 85 8.36 4.80 5.11
N ARG A 86 9.47 5.09 4.43
CA ARG A 86 9.77 4.58 3.07
C ARG A 86 10.25 3.13 3.02
N THR A 87 10.40 2.43 4.15
CA THR A 87 10.89 1.06 4.13
C THR A 87 9.75 0.07 4.30
N VAL A 88 9.41 -0.64 3.20
CA VAL A 88 8.30 -1.60 3.18
C VAL A 88 8.82 -3.02 2.99
N GLY A 89 8.48 -3.92 3.91
CA GLY A 89 8.69 -5.36 3.76
C GLY A 89 7.56 -5.99 2.95
N LEU A 90 7.88 -6.73 1.89
CA LEU A 90 6.93 -7.52 1.12
C LEU A 90 7.14 -9.01 1.43
N LEU A 91 6.16 -9.61 2.11
CA LEU A 91 6.19 -11.01 2.51
C LEU A 91 5.31 -11.86 1.59
N GLY A 92 5.89 -12.92 1.01
CA GLY A 92 5.20 -13.84 0.12
C GLY A 92 5.80 -13.81 -1.29
N SER A 93 5.05 -14.34 -2.25
CA SER A 93 5.49 -14.42 -3.65
C SER A 93 4.30 -14.35 -4.61
N GLY A 94 4.60 -14.31 -5.92
CA GLY A 94 3.60 -14.30 -6.97
C GLY A 94 3.20 -12.90 -7.45
N ALA A 95 2.30 -12.88 -8.43
CA ALA A 95 1.98 -11.67 -9.20
C ALA A 95 1.45 -10.50 -8.36
N VAL A 96 0.77 -10.76 -7.24
CA VAL A 96 0.32 -9.70 -6.32
C VAL A 96 1.52 -8.97 -5.70
N ILE A 97 2.51 -9.72 -5.20
CA ILE A 97 3.72 -9.14 -4.61
C ILE A 97 4.55 -8.41 -5.66
N ASP A 98 4.60 -8.93 -6.89
CA ASP A 98 5.31 -8.28 -7.99
C ASP A 98 4.66 -6.95 -8.40
N GLU A 99 3.34 -6.92 -8.56
CA GLU A 99 2.59 -5.69 -8.88
C GLU A 99 2.66 -4.67 -7.74
N LEU A 100 2.63 -5.12 -6.47
CA LEU A 100 2.86 -4.26 -5.32
C LEU A 100 4.26 -3.64 -5.31
N ALA A 101 5.30 -4.45 -5.56
CA ALA A 101 6.67 -3.96 -5.63
C ALA A 101 6.85 -2.92 -6.75
N GLN A 102 6.24 -3.15 -7.91
CA GLN A 102 6.25 -2.21 -9.01
C GLN A 102 5.56 -0.89 -8.64
N ALA A 103 4.33 -0.96 -8.14
CA ALA A 103 3.56 0.24 -7.78
C ALA A 103 4.22 1.06 -6.66
N LEU A 104 4.80 0.38 -5.66
CA LEU A 104 5.58 1.04 -4.60
C LEU A 104 6.87 1.66 -5.15
N GLY A 105 7.54 1.00 -6.09
CA GLY A 105 8.71 1.55 -6.78
C GLY A 105 8.40 2.80 -7.60
N GLU A 106 7.24 2.85 -8.27
CA GLU A 106 6.72 4.05 -8.96
C GLU A 106 6.45 5.22 -7.99
N TRP A 107 6.32 4.94 -6.68
CA TRP A 107 6.20 5.93 -5.62
C TRP A 107 7.50 6.16 -4.85
N GLU A 108 8.62 5.64 -5.34
CA GLU A 108 9.94 5.76 -4.72
C GLU A 108 10.01 5.18 -3.29
N VAL A 109 9.18 4.19 -3.01
CA VAL A 109 9.19 3.45 -1.74
C VAL A 109 10.19 2.30 -1.85
N SER A 110 11.06 2.16 -0.84
CA SER A 110 12.07 1.11 -0.80
C SER A 110 11.46 -0.19 -0.30
N THR A 111 11.43 -1.21 -1.16
CA THR A 111 10.86 -2.52 -0.81
C THR A 111 11.93 -3.57 -0.52
N GLN A 112 11.78 -4.31 0.58
CA GLN A 112 12.57 -5.51 0.89
C GLN A 112 11.68 -6.74 0.76
N ARG A 113 12.13 -7.78 0.04
CA ARG A 113 11.33 -9.00 -0.19
C ARG A 113 11.71 -10.12 0.77
N TYR A 114 10.69 -10.79 1.28
CA TYR A 114 10.81 -11.95 2.16
C TYR A 114 9.92 -13.07 1.64
N ALA A 115 10.47 -14.28 1.50
CA ALA A 115 9.71 -15.44 1.08
C ALA A 115 8.87 -16.02 2.22
N THR A 116 9.34 -15.92 3.47
CA THR A 116 8.69 -16.54 4.64
C THR A 116 8.76 -15.64 5.87
N SER A 117 7.82 -15.85 6.81
CA SER A 117 7.82 -15.15 8.11
C SER A 117 9.12 -15.39 8.88
N ALA A 118 9.70 -16.59 8.77
CA ALA A 118 10.97 -16.91 9.41
C ALA A 118 12.13 -16.08 8.86
N GLN A 119 12.17 -15.84 7.54
CA GLN A 119 13.17 -14.99 6.92
C GLN A 119 13.03 -13.54 7.39
N LEU A 120 11.80 -13.03 7.48
CA LEU A 120 11.52 -11.67 7.98
C LEU A 120 11.94 -11.52 9.45
N LEU A 121 11.62 -12.49 10.31
CA LEU A 121 12.02 -12.43 11.72
C LEU A 121 13.54 -12.57 11.90
N ALA A 122 14.24 -13.24 10.98
CA ALA A 122 15.68 -13.40 11.03
C ALA A 122 16.46 -12.13 10.64
N THR A 123 15.83 -11.12 10.03
CA THR A 123 16.49 -9.83 9.73
C THR A 123 16.50 -8.86 10.89
N GLY A 124 15.83 -9.19 11.99
CA GLY A 124 16.05 -8.53 13.28
C GLY A 124 17.51 -8.62 13.66
N HIS A 125 18.19 -7.48 13.87
CA HIS A 125 19.62 -7.46 14.14
C HIS A 125 19.97 -8.38 15.33
N PRO A 126 21.06 -9.17 15.28
CA PRO A 126 21.63 -9.73 16.48
C PRO A 126 22.03 -8.58 17.41
N GLY A 127 21.85 -8.76 18.73
CA GLY A 127 22.33 -7.79 19.71
C GLY A 127 23.84 -7.51 19.53
N PRO A 128 24.36 -6.41 20.12
CA PRO A 128 25.74 -5.95 19.92
C PRO A 128 26.83 -7.00 20.19
N ASP A 129 26.51 -8.09 20.89
CA ASP A 129 27.47 -9.13 21.29
C ASP A 129 27.42 -10.42 20.45
N GLY A 130 26.64 -10.49 19.37
CA GLY A 130 26.61 -11.66 18.48
C GLY A 130 26.09 -12.96 19.11
N GLU A 131 25.62 -12.90 20.35
CA GLU A 131 24.94 -14.00 21.04
C GLU A 131 23.50 -14.13 20.50
N PRO A 132 23.03 -15.34 20.13
CA PRO A 132 21.64 -15.57 19.83
C PRO A 132 20.82 -15.34 21.12
N VAL A 133 20.10 -14.22 21.18
CA VAL A 133 19.11 -13.98 22.24
C VAL A 133 18.05 -15.07 22.10
N ASN A 134 18.03 -16.00 23.05
CA ASN A 134 16.90 -16.89 23.25
C ASN A 134 15.67 -16.04 23.59
N GLY A 135 14.90 -15.63 22.58
CA GLY A 135 13.57 -15.03 22.78
C GLY A 135 13.25 -13.70 22.08
N GLY A 136 14.06 -13.18 21.17
CA GLY A 136 13.64 -12.01 20.38
C GLY A 136 14.72 -11.55 19.42
N GLY A 137 14.49 -11.73 18.11
CA GLY A 137 15.27 -11.02 17.09
C GLY A 137 15.10 -9.52 17.28
N GLY A 138 16.12 -8.73 16.93
CA GLY A 138 16.01 -7.27 16.99
C GLY A 138 14.83 -6.73 16.15
N PRO A 139 14.50 -5.42 16.28
CA PRO A 139 13.37 -4.84 15.56
C PRO A 139 13.54 -5.04 14.05
N VAL A 140 12.45 -5.41 13.38
CA VAL A 140 12.40 -5.50 11.91
C VAL A 140 12.66 -4.11 11.34
N ALA A 141 13.62 -3.99 10.42
CA ALA A 141 14.03 -2.71 9.84
C ALA A 141 13.04 -2.14 8.79
N CYS A 142 11.74 -2.41 8.95
CA CYS A 142 10.68 -1.94 8.06
C CYS A 142 9.69 -1.08 8.84
N ASP A 143 9.11 -0.08 8.21
CA ASP A 143 8.06 0.75 8.79
C ASP A 143 6.68 0.08 8.63
N LEU A 144 6.51 -0.66 7.53
CA LEU A 144 5.31 -1.44 7.19
C LEU A 144 5.74 -2.78 6.59
N VAL A 145 5.06 -3.85 6.98
CA VAL A 145 5.14 -5.15 6.30
C VAL A 145 3.80 -5.45 5.65
N ILE A 146 3.82 -5.76 4.35
CA ILE A 146 2.67 -6.19 3.56
C ILE A 146 2.88 -7.66 3.20
N ALA A 147 1.97 -8.51 3.64
CA ALA A 147 1.99 -9.93 3.33
C ALA A 147 0.88 -10.33 2.36
N TYR A 148 1.23 -11.19 1.40
CA TYR A 148 0.28 -11.85 0.53
C TYR A 148 0.46 -13.38 0.58
N ALA A 149 -0.66 -14.11 0.63
CA ALA A 149 -0.66 -15.57 0.55
C ALA A 149 -1.70 -16.09 -0.45
N ASP A 150 -1.27 -17.00 -1.31
CA ASP A 150 -2.13 -17.72 -2.26
C ASP A 150 -2.83 -18.92 -1.63
N SER A 151 -2.35 -19.39 -0.46
CA SER A 151 -2.84 -20.58 0.20
C SER A 151 -2.85 -20.46 1.73
N GLY A 152 -3.60 -21.35 2.38
CA GLY A 152 -3.61 -21.45 3.84
C GLY A 152 -2.25 -21.81 4.44
N ALA A 153 -1.44 -22.60 3.72
CA ALA A 153 -0.12 -23.04 4.17
C ALA A 153 0.88 -21.87 4.25
N GLU A 154 0.87 -20.96 3.26
CA GLU A 154 1.78 -19.81 3.20
C GLU A 154 1.58 -18.82 4.35
N ARG A 155 0.37 -18.77 4.92
CA ARG A 155 0.02 -17.87 6.03
C ARG A 155 -0.13 -18.57 7.39
N ALA A 156 0.22 -19.85 7.49
CA ALA A 156 0.03 -20.63 8.72
C ALA A 156 0.74 -20.00 9.92
N ASP A 157 1.90 -19.36 9.68
CA ASP A 157 2.74 -18.75 10.70
C ASP A 157 2.54 -17.24 10.88
N TRP A 158 1.56 -16.62 10.19
CA TRP A 158 1.35 -15.17 10.28
C TRP A 158 0.98 -14.69 11.69
N GLY A 159 0.37 -15.55 12.52
CA GLY A 159 0.09 -15.22 13.92
C GLY A 159 1.34 -14.86 14.72
N ARG A 160 2.52 -15.33 14.31
CA ARG A 160 3.80 -14.95 14.94
C ARG A 160 4.22 -13.52 14.63
N LEU A 161 3.71 -12.94 13.55
CA LEU A 161 3.98 -11.57 13.11
C LEU A 161 2.96 -10.57 13.67
N ASP A 162 1.93 -11.02 14.38
CA ASP A 162 0.96 -10.14 15.02
C ASP A 162 1.56 -9.32 16.19
N VAL A 163 2.83 -9.57 16.55
CA VAL A 163 3.61 -8.75 17.49
C VAL A 163 4.19 -7.47 16.88
N LEU A 164 4.36 -7.43 15.55
CA LEU A 164 5.01 -6.31 14.84
C LEU A 164 4.40 -4.93 15.16
N PRO A 165 3.06 -4.76 15.26
CA PRO A 165 2.48 -3.48 15.62
C PRO A 165 2.89 -2.98 17.02
N GLY A 166 3.14 -3.89 17.96
CA GLY A 166 3.66 -3.56 19.29
C GLY A 166 5.12 -3.10 19.28
N GLU A 167 5.86 -3.44 18.23
CA GLU A 167 7.25 -3.04 17.99
C GLU A 167 7.37 -1.78 17.12
N GLY A 168 6.24 -1.16 16.77
CA GLY A 168 6.17 0.04 15.92
C GLY A 168 6.20 -0.24 14.42
N VAL A 169 6.05 -1.51 14.00
CA VAL A 169 6.03 -1.91 12.59
C VAL A 169 4.59 -2.21 12.18
N ALA A 170 4.05 -1.46 11.20
CA ALA A 170 2.71 -1.72 10.72
C ALA A 170 2.61 -3.05 9.99
N TRP A 171 1.45 -3.71 10.08
CA TRP A 171 1.25 -5.07 9.59
C TRP A 171 -0.03 -5.20 8.76
N LEU A 172 0.11 -5.38 7.45
CA LEU A 172 -1.00 -5.52 6.50
C LEU A 172 -0.99 -6.90 5.86
N ARG A 173 -2.10 -7.62 5.96
CA ARG A 173 -2.24 -9.00 5.47
C ARG A 173 -3.31 -9.06 4.39
N ALA A 174 -3.00 -9.73 3.29
CA ALA A 174 -3.94 -10.02 2.22
C ALA A 174 -3.80 -11.46 1.76
N TYR A 175 -4.87 -12.11 1.35
CA TYR A 175 -4.79 -13.50 0.90
C TYR A 175 -5.95 -13.85 0.00
N ARG A 176 -5.88 -15.02 -0.61
CA ARG A 176 -7.05 -15.66 -1.20
C ARG A 176 -7.40 -16.99 -0.55
N GLU A 177 -8.66 -17.34 -0.68
CA GLU A 177 -9.20 -18.65 -0.35
C GLU A 177 -10.03 -19.13 -1.55
N GLY A 178 -9.42 -20.01 -2.35
CA GLY A 178 -9.91 -20.28 -3.70
C GLY A 178 -9.84 -19.00 -4.54
N GLU A 179 -10.97 -18.57 -5.09
CA GLU A 179 -11.05 -17.34 -5.89
C GLU A 179 -11.38 -16.09 -5.06
N ASN A 180 -11.79 -16.24 -3.79
CA ASN A 180 -12.16 -15.10 -2.95
C ASN A 180 -10.91 -14.42 -2.39
N CYS A 181 -10.85 -13.10 -2.50
CA CYS A 181 -9.74 -12.29 -2.00
C CYS A 181 -10.14 -11.57 -0.71
N PHE A 182 -9.17 -11.43 0.19
CA PHE A 182 -9.35 -10.81 1.49
C PHE A 182 -8.19 -9.85 1.76
N VAL A 183 -8.52 -8.74 2.43
CA VAL A 183 -7.53 -7.84 3.06
C VAL A 183 -7.98 -7.69 4.51
N ASP A 184 -7.15 -8.18 5.42
CA ASP A 184 -7.41 -8.09 6.85
C ASP A 184 -7.25 -6.65 7.33
N PRO A 185 -7.77 -6.31 8.52
CA PRO A 185 -7.46 -5.03 9.16
C PRO A 185 -5.96 -4.82 9.28
N ILE A 186 -5.50 -3.58 9.06
CA ILE A 186 -4.10 -3.22 9.28
C ILE A 186 -3.80 -3.13 10.77
N GLY A 187 -2.74 -3.80 11.22
CA GLY A 187 -2.22 -3.64 12.57
C GLY A 187 -1.26 -2.45 12.65
N VAL A 188 -1.54 -1.50 13.52
CA VAL A 188 -0.68 -0.32 13.79
C VAL A 188 -0.23 -0.29 15.25
N THR A 189 -1.03 -0.86 16.14
CA THR A 189 -0.78 -1.01 17.58
C THR A 189 -1.04 -2.44 18.02
N ALA A 190 -0.53 -2.83 19.19
CA ALA A 190 -0.77 -4.16 19.77
C ALA A 190 -2.25 -4.44 20.10
N GLU A 191 -3.11 -3.42 20.11
CA GLU A 191 -4.55 -3.56 20.37
C GLU A 191 -5.35 -3.88 19.10
N ASP A 192 -4.74 -3.75 17.92
CA ASP A 192 -5.42 -3.99 16.65
C ASP A 192 -5.64 -5.50 16.39
N PRO A 193 -6.64 -5.85 15.54
CA PRO A 193 -6.98 -7.23 15.28
C PRO A 193 -5.82 -8.08 14.74
N GLY A 194 -5.56 -9.20 15.42
CA GLY A 194 -4.64 -10.24 14.95
C GLY A 194 -5.28 -11.22 13.95
N SER A 195 -4.44 -12.03 13.30
CA SER A 195 -4.86 -13.06 12.34
C SER A 195 -5.85 -14.07 12.92
N GLU A 196 -5.66 -14.50 14.16
CA GLU A 196 -6.58 -15.43 14.85
C GLU A 196 -7.93 -14.77 15.15
N GLN A 197 -7.96 -13.47 15.46
CA GLN A 197 -9.20 -12.76 15.73
C GLN A 197 -10.03 -12.58 14.45
N VAL A 198 -9.38 -12.27 13.33
CA VAL A 198 -10.01 -12.29 12.01
C VAL A 198 -10.58 -13.67 11.70
N ARG A 199 -9.78 -14.73 11.90
CA ARG A 199 -10.24 -16.12 11.69
C ARG A 199 -11.47 -16.44 12.53
N ARG A 200 -11.45 -16.12 13.83
CA ARG A 200 -12.59 -16.33 14.74
C ARG A 200 -13.83 -15.55 14.32
N ARG A 201 -13.67 -14.29 13.91
CA ARG A 201 -14.79 -13.46 13.42
C ARG A 201 -15.46 -14.09 12.20
N ARG A 202 -14.66 -14.60 11.26
CA ARG A 202 -15.15 -15.28 10.05
C ARG A 202 -15.84 -16.60 10.38
N LEU A 203 -15.31 -17.38 11.32
CA LEU A 203 -15.96 -18.59 11.80
C LEU A 203 -17.30 -18.28 12.48
N ALA A 204 -17.34 -17.28 13.36
CA ALA A 204 -18.57 -16.86 14.02
C ALA A 204 -19.64 -16.32 13.05
N ALA A 205 -19.23 -15.76 11.91
CA ALA A 205 -20.13 -15.31 10.85
C ALA A 205 -20.68 -16.45 9.97
N SER A 206 -20.06 -17.63 10.03
CA SER A 206 -20.36 -18.72 9.12
C SER A 206 -21.57 -19.50 9.60
N LEU A 207 -22.44 -19.90 8.66
CA LEU A 207 -23.50 -20.87 8.93
C LEU A 207 -22.95 -22.30 9.12
N VAL A 208 -21.70 -22.54 8.74
CA VAL A 208 -21.03 -23.85 8.77
C VAL A 208 -19.61 -23.74 9.36
N PRO A 209 -19.46 -23.27 10.61
CA PRO A 209 -18.15 -22.92 11.19
C PRO A 209 -17.20 -24.12 11.26
N GLY A 210 -17.70 -25.31 11.58
CA GLY A 210 -16.87 -26.53 11.65
C GLY A 210 -16.30 -26.92 10.28
N GLN A 211 -17.12 -26.86 9.24
CA GLN A 211 -16.73 -27.17 7.87
C GLN A 211 -15.78 -26.09 7.32
N LEU A 212 -16.05 -24.81 7.59
CA LEU A 212 -15.15 -23.72 7.21
C LEU A 212 -13.78 -23.88 7.87
N ALA A 213 -13.73 -24.17 9.17
CA ALA A 213 -12.46 -24.40 9.86
C ALA A 213 -11.72 -25.63 9.32
N ALA A 214 -12.43 -26.71 9.01
CA ALA A 214 -11.84 -27.91 8.41
C ALA A 214 -11.28 -27.61 7.01
N TRP A 215 -12.04 -26.89 6.19
CA TRP A 215 -11.63 -26.48 4.86
C TRP A 215 -10.42 -25.55 4.91
N GLN A 216 -10.40 -24.52 5.75
CA GLN A 216 -9.27 -23.59 5.86
C GLN A 216 -7.94 -24.28 6.23
N ARG A 217 -8.00 -25.39 6.97
CA ARG A 217 -6.81 -26.20 7.32
C ARG A 217 -6.38 -27.16 6.21
N ALA A 218 -7.34 -27.70 5.45
CA ALA A 218 -7.10 -28.78 4.50
C ALA A 218 -7.12 -28.34 3.03
N ALA A 219 -7.53 -27.09 2.75
CA ALA A 219 -7.68 -26.58 1.40
C ALA A 219 -6.34 -26.65 0.65
N PRO A 220 -6.29 -27.28 -0.53
CA PRO A 220 -5.09 -27.29 -1.34
C PRO A 220 -4.77 -25.87 -1.81
N ALA A 221 -3.50 -25.60 -2.10
CA ALA A 221 -3.13 -24.40 -2.83
C ALA A 221 -3.82 -24.41 -4.21
N ASP A 222 -4.50 -23.32 -4.56
CA ASP A 222 -5.09 -23.19 -5.89
C ASP A 222 -3.97 -22.87 -6.88
N GLY A 223 -3.60 -23.85 -7.71
CA GLY A 223 -2.56 -23.67 -8.73
C GLY A 223 -2.97 -22.72 -9.86
N ARG A 224 -4.25 -22.33 -9.93
CA ARG A 224 -4.73 -21.40 -10.96
C ARG A 224 -4.32 -19.97 -10.61
N PRO A 225 -3.82 -19.18 -11.57
CA PRO A 225 -3.56 -17.77 -11.36
C PRO A 225 -4.83 -17.00 -10.97
N ILE A 226 -4.67 -15.95 -10.16
CA ILE A 226 -5.76 -15.01 -9.86
C ILE A 226 -6.17 -14.29 -11.16
N PRO A 227 -7.48 -14.21 -11.48
CA PRO A 227 -7.96 -13.41 -12.60
C PRO A 227 -7.43 -11.96 -12.52
N SER A 228 -7.07 -11.37 -13.67
CA SER A 228 -6.46 -10.04 -13.71
C SER A 228 -7.29 -8.97 -13.00
N SER A 229 -8.61 -8.96 -13.21
CA SER A 229 -9.52 -8.03 -12.54
C SER A 229 -9.48 -8.18 -11.02
N ALA A 230 -9.54 -9.40 -10.50
CA ALA A 230 -9.46 -9.67 -9.06
C ALA A 230 -8.13 -9.24 -8.47
N ARG A 231 -7.04 -9.48 -9.21
CA ARG A 231 -5.70 -9.05 -8.81
C ARG A 231 -5.59 -7.52 -8.76
N THR A 232 -6.08 -6.81 -9.78
CA THR A 232 -6.10 -5.34 -9.80
C THR A 232 -6.88 -4.76 -8.62
N PHE A 233 -8.06 -5.31 -8.31
CA PHE A 233 -8.85 -4.86 -7.15
C PHE A 233 -8.13 -5.12 -5.83
N LEU A 234 -7.50 -6.28 -5.69
CA LEU A 234 -6.76 -6.64 -4.49
C LEU A 234 -5.53 -5.73 -4.29
N VAL A 235 -4.70 -5.56 -5.31
CA VAL A 235 -3.52 -4.68 -5.28
C VAL A 235 -3.96 -3.25 -4.98
N GLY A 236 -4.99 -2.75 -5.65
CA GLY A 236 -5.55 -1.42 -5.40
C GLY A 236 -6.02 -1.23 -3.96
N ARG A 237 -6.69 -2.24 -3.37
CA ARG A 237 -7.12 -2.17 -1.97
C ARG A 237 -5.94 -2.16 -1.00
N ILE A 238 -4.94 -3.02 -1.22
CA ILE A 238 -3.73 -3.07 -0.39
C ILE A 238 -3.02 -1.71 -0.42
N LEU A 239 -2.82 -1.15 -1.61
CA LEU A 239 -2.19 0.17 -1.79
C LEU A 239 -3.00 1.29 -1.12
N ALA A 240 -4.33 1.27 -1.21
CA ALA A 240 -5.18 2.26 -0.54
C ALA A 240 -5.04 2.23 0.99
N VAL A 241 -4.99 1.03 1.59
CA VAL A 241 -4.79 0.86 3.04
C VAL A 241 -3.38 1.31 3.44
N ALA A 242 -2.35 0.89 2.70
CA ALA A 242 -0.97 1.27 2.95
C ALA A 242 -0.77 2.80 2.82
N LEU A 243 -1.41 3.43 1.84
CA LEU A 243 -1.35 4.88 1.64
C LEU A 243 -2.02 5.65 2.77
N ALA A 244 -3.20 5.18 3.23
CA ALA A 244 -3.88 5.78 4.37
C ALA A 244 -3.04 5.73 5.65
N TRP A 245 -2.26 4.65 5.85
CA TRP A 245 -1.29 4.54 6.94
C TRP A 245 -0.09 5.47 6.76
N ALA A 246 0.49 5.53 5.56
CA ALA A 246 1.64 6.38 5.27
C ALA A 246 1.31 7.86 5.55
N GLN A 247 0.13 8.29 5.10
CA GLN A 247 -0.37 9.66 5.21
C GLN A 247 -1.07 9.99 6.54
N GLU A 248 -1.34 9.00 7.39
CA GLU A 248 -2.12 9.17 8.64
C GLU A 248 -3.49 9.81 8.40
N THR A 249 -4.16 9.38 7.33
CA THR A 249 -5.51 9.88 7.03
C THR A 249 -6.53 9.37 8.05
N ALA A 250 -7.68 10.06 8.18
CA ALA A 250 -8.78 9.61 9.03
C ALA A 250 -9.33 8.21 8.67
N LEU A 251 -9.14 7.75 7.43
CA LEU A 251 -9.54 6.39 6.98
C LEU A 251 -8.72 5.28 7.66
N LEU A 252 -7.56 5.60 8.23
CA LEU A 252 -6.72 4.61 8.90
C LEU A 252 -7.46 3.94 10.06
N GLU A 253 -8.21 4.72 10.85
CA GLU A 253 -8.99 4.18 11.99
C GLU A 253 -10.04 3.17 11.54
N GLU A 254 -10.66 3.39 10.38
CA GLU A 254 -11.59 2.43 9.79
C GLU A 254 -10.87 1.17 9.29
N TYR A 255 -9.74 1.33 8.61
CA TYR A 255 -8.96 0.19 8.11
C TYR A 255 -8.33 -0.67 9.21
N ARG A 256 -8.09 -0.12 10.39
CA ARG A 256 -7.63 -0.87 11.57
C ARG A 256 -8.67 -1.86 12.09
N GLN A 257 -9.92 -1.75 11.67
CA GLN A 257 -11.02 -2.61 12.13
C GLN A 257 -11.78 -3.29 11.00
N THR A 258 -11.33 -3.15 9.75
CA THR A 258 -12.11 -3.61 8.58
C THR A 258 -11.47 -4.81 7.89
N LEU A 259 -12.18 -5.94 7.91
CA LEU A 259 -11.93 -7.05 6.99
C LEU A 259 -12.64 -6.76 5.68
N TRP A 260 -11.88 -6.56 4.61
CA TRP A 260 -12.39 -6.40 3.26
C TRP A 260 -12.40 -7.75 2.54
N THR A 261 -13.46 -8.02 1.78
CA THR A 261 -13.62 -9.24 0.98
C THR A 261 -14.09 -8.91 -0.42
N PHE A 262 -13.49 -9.56 -1.41
CA PHE A 262 -13.95 -9.55 -2.80
C PHE A 262 -14.20 -10.97 -3.32
N VAL A 263 -15.36 -11.16 -3.95
CA VAL A 263 -15.80 -12.42 -4.54
C VAL A 263 -15.87 -12.25 -6.06
N PRO A 264 -14.81 -12.60 -6.82
CA PRO A 264 -14.76 -12.35 -8.26
C PRO A 264 -15.91 -12.99 -9.04
N ALA A 265 -16.31 -14.20 -8.63
CA ALA A 265 -17.40 -14.94 -9.27
C ALA A 265 -18.74 -14.17 -9.28
N THR A 266 -18.95 -13.23 -8.36
CA THR A 266 -20.17 -12.41 -8.27
C THR A 266 -19.90 -10.91 -8.44
N GLY A 267 -18.64 -10.50 -8.52
CA GLY A 267 -18.25 -9.08 -8.49
C GLY A 267 -18.56 -8.37 -7.17
N THR A 268 -18.81 -9.10 -6.09
CA THR A 268 -19.26 -8.50 -4.81
C THR A 268 -18.08 -8.09 -3.95
N VAL A 269 -18.11 -6.85 -3.46
CA VAL A 269 -17.25 -6.34 -2.39
C VAL A 269 -18.06 -6.24 -1.11
N SER A 270 -17.46 -6.66 0.01
CA SER A 270 -18.06 -6.49 1.34
C SER A 270 -17.00 -6.16 2.38
N GLU A 271 -17.39 -5.40 3.39
CA GLU A 271 -16.54 -4.99 4.51
C GLU A 271 -17.19 -5.44 5.81
N HIS A 272 -16.37 -5.99 6.71
CA HIS A 272 -16.84 -6.59 7.96
C HIS A 272 -16.01 -6.05 9.12
N PRO A 273 -16.64 -5.52 10.18
CA PRO A 273 -15.90 -5.06 11.35
C PRO A 273 -15.29 -6.25 12.11
N VAL A 274 -14.05 -6.05 12.53
CA VAL A 274 -13.25 -6.94 13.39
C VAL A 274 -12.71 -6.09 14.53
N LEU A 275 -13.02 -6.48 15.76
CA LEU A 275 -12.55 -5.79 16.95
C LEU A 275 -11.35 -6.53 17.52
N GLY A 276 -10.32 -5.77 17.89
CA GLY A 276 -9.22 -6.27 18.69
C GLY A 276 -9.68 -6.46 20.13
N TYR A 277 -9.21 -7.53 20.77
CA TYR A 277 -9.49 -7.79 22.18
C TYR A 277 -8.30 -8.51 22.84
N ALA A 278 -8.07 -8.25 24.11
CA ALA A 278 -7.09 -9.02 24.87
C ALA A 278 -7.44 -10.52 24.81
N PRO A 279 -6.47 -11.43 24.64
CA PRO A 279 -6.72 -12.86 24.68
C PRO A 279 -7.57 -13.23 25.90
N PRO A 280 -8.57 -14.12 25.77
CA PRO A 280 -9.34 -14.57 26.92
C PRO A 280 -8.40 -15.14 27.98
N TYR A 281 -8.62 -14.80 29.24
CA TYR A 281 -7.89 -15.41 30.35
C TYR A 281 -8.02 -16.93 30.27
N VAL A 282 -6.88 -17.62 30.16
CA VAL A 282 -6.81 -19.08 30.26
C VAL A 282 -6.53 -19.37 31.74
N PRO A 283 -7.45 -20.04 32.47
CA PRO A 283 -7.22 -20.40 33.86
C PRO A 283 -5.98 -21.28 33.99
N ASP A 284 -5.20 -21.08 35.05
CA ASP A 284 -4.09 -21.97 35.38
C ASP A 284 -4.59 -23.42 35.47
N GLU A 285 -3.83 -24.37 34.91
CA GLU A 285 -4.18 -25.79 35.04
C GLU A 285 -4.35 -26.13 36.53
N PRO A 286 -5.44 -26.83 36.91
CA PRO A 286 -5.64 -27.19 38.30
C PRO A 286 -4.47 -28.05 38.75
N VAL A 287 -3.70 -27.55 39.72
CA VAL A 287 -2.67 -28.33 40.39
C VAL A 287 -3.36 -29.51 41.07
N ILE A 288 -3.33 -30.67 40.41
CA ILE A 288 -3.77 -31.92 41.01
C ILE A 288 -2.75 -32.25 42.10
N ARG A 289 -3.04 -31.83 43.35
CA ARG A 289 -2.31 -32.32 44.52
C ARG A 289 -2.59 -33.81 44.64
N ARG A 290 -1.58 -34.64 44.35
CA ARG A 290 -1.57 -36.06 44.69
C ARG A 290 -1.28 -36.25 46.17
#